data_AF-A0A968SLS5-F1
#
_entry.id   AF-A0A968SLS5-F1
#
_cell.length_a   1.000
_cell.length_b   1.000
_cell.length_c   1.000
_cell.angle_alpha   90.00
_cell.angle_beta   90.00
_cell.angle_gamma   90.00
#
_symmetry.space_group_name_H-M   'P 1'
#
loop_
_entity.id
_entity.type
_entity.pdbx_description
1 polymer ?
#
loop_
_entity_poly.entity_id
_entity_poly.type
_entity_poly.pdbx_seq_one_letter_code
_entity_poly.pdbx_strand_id
1 'polypeptide(L)'
;MYEFDTQQNQLLNDLAAKMGFVGLFAIIVGGLDIFWSLYWLMTSTWQAGLENAVQSVMYLLAGFWIYKAAGAFRDIVMTEGHDIDSLMKALLEFKRLFTLLSGLLIIFLLFTIFNIVIQSVLTFMQ
;
A
#
# COMPACT_ATOMS: atom_id res chain seq x y z
N MET A 1 -25.61 -4.26 -23.68
CA MET A 1 -24.30 -4.27 -22.99
C MET A 1 -23.84 -2.83 -22.92
N TYR A 2 -23.34 -2.38 -21.77
CA TYR A 2 -22.80 -1.03 -21.63
C TYR A 2 -21.33 -1.07 -21.95
N GLU A 3 -20.87 -0.14 -22.78
CA GLU A 3 -19.47 0.08 -23.11
C GLU A 3 -19.10 1.51 -22.70
N PHE A 4 -17.89 1.67 -22.18
CA PHE A 4 -17.32 2.95 -21.86
C PHE A 4 -16.99 3.71 -23.15
N ASP A 5 -17.34 4.99 -23.16
CA ASP A 5 -16.91 5.88 -24.22
C ASP A 5 -15.40 6.19 -24.14
N THR A 6 -14.87 6.84 -25.17
CA THR A 6 -13.45 7.21 -25.25
C THR A 6 -12.99 8.04 -24.06
N GLN A 7 -13.83 8.94 -23.53
CA GLN A 7 -13.50 9.81 -22.42
C GLN A 7 -13.42 9.01 -21.10
N GLN A 8 -14.34 8.08 -20.90
CA GLN A 8 -14.37 7.18 -19.75
C GLN A 8 -13.16 6.23 -19.76
N ASN A 9 -12.81 5.68 -20.91
CA ASN A 9 -11.61 4.83 -21.07
C ASN A 9 -10.32 5.60 -20.80
N GLN A 10 -10.22 6.85 -21.25
CA GLN A 10 -9.09 7.72 -20.91
C GLN A 10 -8.98 7.98 -19.41
N LEU A 11 -10.10 8.20 -18.72
CA LEU A 11 -10.13 8.41 -17.28
C LEU A 11 -9.67 7.15 -16.52
N LEU A 12 -10.16 5.98 -16.91
CA LEU A 12 -9.75 4.71 -16.30
C LEU A 12 -8.27 4.42 -16.52
N ASN A 13 -7.76 4.73 -17.72
CA ASN A 13 -6.34 4.57 -18.03
C ASN A 13 -5.45 5.54 -17.22
N ASP A 14 -5.86 6.81 -17.06
CA ASP A 14 -5.14 7.78 -16.23
C ASP A 14 -5.13 7.36 -14.74
N LEU A 15 -6.27 6.86 -14.23
CA LEU A 15 -6.35 6.30 -12.89
C LEU A 15 -5.39 5.10 -12.73
N ALA A 16 -5.43 4.15 -13.67
CA ALA A 16 -4.54 2.99 -13.66
C ALA A 16 -3.07 3.39 -13.69
N ALA A 17 -2.69 4.37 -14.53
CA ALA A 17 -1.32 4.86 -14.62
C ALA A 17 -0.85 5.48 -13.30
N LYS A 18 -1.68 6.34 -12.67
CA LYS A 18 -1.36 6.96 -11.38
C LYS A 18 -1.26 5.94 -10.26
N MET A 19 -2.20 5.00 -10.18
CA MET A 19 -2.14 3.90 -9.21
C MET A 19 -0.87 3.06 -9.42
N GLY A 20 -0.56 2.70 -10.67
CA GLY A 20 0.65 1.94 -11.00
C GLY A 20 1.93 2.65 -10.55
N PHE A 21 2.02 3.96 -10.81
CA PHE A 21 3.13 4.79 -10.36
C PHE A 21 3.24 4.83 -8.82
N VAL A 22 2.13 5.12 -8.11
CA VAL A 22 2.11 5.20 -6.64
C VAL A 22 2.48 3.85 -6.02
N GLY A 23 1.92 2.75 -6.54
CA GLY A 23 2.20 1.40 -6.06
C GLY A 23 3.67 1.02 -6.25
N LEU A 24 4.22 1.27 -7.44
CA LEU A 24 5.63 1.02 -7.72
C LEU A 24 6.55 1.88 -6.85
N PHE A 25 6.23 3.16 -6.71
CA PHE A 25 6.99 4.09 -5.86
C PHE A 25 7.01 3.62 -4.41
N ALA A 26 5.86 3.22 -3.85
CA ALA A 26 5.76 2.68 -2.50
C ALA A 26 6.56 1.38 -2.32
N ILE A 27 6.60 0.50 -3.33
CA ILE A 27 7.44 -0.70 -3.31
C ILE A 27 8.93 -0.32 -3.25
N ILE A 28 9.36 0.65 -4.06
CA ILE A 28 10.76 1.11 -4.08
C ILE A 28 11.14 1.72 -2.72
N VAL A 29 10.29 2.61 -2.18
CA VAL A 29 10.51 3.23 -0.86
C VAL A 29 10.58 2.16 0.22
N GLY A 30 9.62 1.23 0.28
CA GLY A 30 9.64 0.14 1.25
C GLY A 30 10.88 -0.75 1.11
N GLY A 31 11.37 -0.97 -0.11
CA GLY A 31 12.62 -1.69 -0.35
C GLY A 31 13.86 -0.95 0.15
N LEU A 32 13.93 0.37 -0.05
CA LEU A 32 15.01 1.20 0.48
C LEU A 32 14.97 1.27 2.02
N ASP A 33 13.78 1.37 2.60
CA ASP A 33 13.59 1.43 4.05
C ASP A 33 14.04 0.15 4.75
N ILE A 34 14.01 -1.01 4.09
CA ILE A 34 14.57 -2.26 4.66
C ILE A 34 16.07 -2.10 4.95
N PHE A 35 16.83 -1.50 4.02
CA PHE A 35 18.26 -1.27 4.22
C PHE A 35 18.49 -0.27 5.34
N TRP A 36 17.63 0.75 5.44
CA TRP A 36 17.66 1.72 6.52
C TRP A 36 17.37 1.06 7.87
N SER A 37 16.33 0.23 7.95
CA SER A 37 15.99 -0.55 9.15
C SER A 37 17.16 -1.43 9.60
N LEU A 38 17.83 -2.11 8.67
CA LEU A 38 19.01 -2.92 8.98
C LEU A 38 20.16 -2.09 9.54
N TYR A 39 20.39 -0.90 8.99
CA TYR A 39 21.37 0.05 9.52
C TYR A 39 21.04 0.46 10.96
N TRP A 40 19.77 0.77 11.28
CA TRP A 40 19.35 1.12 12.65
C TRP A 40 19.51 -0.05 13.63
N LEU A 41 19.19 -1.28 13.19
CA LEU A 41 19.41 -2.49 14.00
C LEU A 41 20.88 -2.70 14.37
N MET A 42 21.81 -2.27 13.51
CA MET A 42 23.25 -2.44 13.73
C MET A 42 23.90 -1.28 14.51
N THR A 43 23.38 -0.07 14.40
CA THR A 43 24.07 1.15 14.86
C THR A 43 23.39 1.88 16.03
N SER A 44 22.13 1.57 16.30
CA SER A 44 21.31 2.29 17.28
C SER A 44 20.61 1.30 18.23
N THR A 45 19.32 1.47 18.48
CA THR A 45 18.54 0.55 19.32
C THR A 45 17.80 -0.46 18.46
N TRP A 46 17.67 -1.68 18.99
CA TRP A 46 16.85 -2.72 18.37
C TRP A 46 15.39 -2.27 18.17
N GLN A 47 14.89 -1.39 19.04
CA GLN A 47 13.55 -0.79 18.95
C GLN A 47 13.40 0.06 17.68
N ALA A 48 14.30 1.02 17.46
CA ALA A 48 14.26 1.88 16.27
C ALA A 48 14.38 1.06 14.97
N GLY A 49 15.23 0.03 14.99
CA GLY A 49 15.36 -0.90 13.86
C GLY A 49 14.06 -1.66 13.57
N LEU A 50 13.39 -2.19 14.60
CA LEU A 50 12.11 -2.89 14.46
C LEU A 50 10.98 -1.97 13.99
N GLU A 51 10.90 -0.75 14.52
CA GLU A 51 9.89 0.24 14.11
C GLU A 51 10.00 0.56 12.62
N ASN A 52 11.22 0.84 12.15
CA ASN A 52 11.48 1.04 10.72
C ASN A 52 11.14 -0.20 9.91
N ALA A 53 11.49 -1.41 10.39
CA ALA A 53 11.21 -2.66 9.67
C ALA A 53 9.71 -2.87 9.44
N VAL A 54 8.89 -2.61 10.47
CA VAL A 54 7.43 -2.70 10.39
C VAL A 54 6.91 -1.71 9.34
N GLN A 55 7.38 -0.46 9.38
CA GLN A 55 7.01 0.56 8.39
C GLN A 55 7.38 0.16 6.95
N SER A 56 8.58 -0.39 6.74
CA SER A 56 9.02 -0.86 5.42
C SER A 56 8.11 -1.95 4.87
N VAL A 57 7.76 -2.94 5.70
CA VAL A 57 6.85 -4.03 5.33
C VAL A 57 5.48 -3.48 4.97
N MET A 58 4.99 -2.48 5.70
CA MET A 58 3.72 -1.82 5.37
C MET A 58 3.75 -1.13 4.02
N TYR A 59 4.82 -0.38 3.69
CA TYR A 59 4.96 0.26 2.38
C TYR A 59 5.02 -0.76 1.24
N LEU A 60 5.74 -1.87 1.42
CA LEU A 60 5.80 -2.95 0.45
C LEU A 60 4.43 -3.59 0.20
N LEU A 61 3.71 -3.91 1.27
CA LEU A 61 2.38 -4.49 1.17
C LEU A 61 1.41 -3.52 0.50
N ALA A 62 1.33 -2.27 0.98
CA ALA A 62 0.48 -1.25 0.39
C ALA A 62 0.80 -1.04 -1.09
N GLY A 63 2.08 -0.86 -1.43
CA GLY A 63 2.54 -0.65 -2.80
C GLY A 63 2.20 -1.81 -3.72
N PHE A 64 2.41 -3.05 -3.27
CA PHE A 64 2.07 -4.27 -4.02
C PHE A 64 0.58 -4.33 -4.38
N TRP A 65 -0.29 -4.08 -3.41
CA TRP A 65 -1.74 -4.15 -3.64
C TRP A 65 -2.26 -2.98 -4.49
N ILE A 66 -1.70 -1.77 -4.35
CA ILE A 66 -2.02 -0.63 -5.22
C ILE A 66 -1.61 -0.94 -6.67
N TYR A 67 -0.40 -1.45 -6.87
CA TYR A 67 0.11 -1.81 -8.20
C TYR A 67 -0.75 -2.90 -8.85
N LYS A 68 -1.15 -3.92 -8.08
CA LYS A 68 -2.05 -4.98 -8.56
C LYS A 68 -3.43 -4.42 -8.96
N ALA A 69 -4.01 -3.53 -8.14
CA ALA A 69 -5.28 -2.89 -8.45
C ALA A 69 -5.20 -2.04 -9.73
N ALA A 70 -4.07 -1.37 -9.97
CA ALA A 70 -3.82 -0.63 -11.22
C ALA A 70 -3.93 -1.51 -12.46
N GLY A 71 -3.42 -2.75 -12.39
CA GLY A 71 -3.55 -3.74 -13.45
C GLY A 71 -5.01 -4.02 -13.82
N ALA A 72 -5.86 -4.23 -12.82
CA ALA A 72 -7.28 -4.51 -13.04
C ALA A 72 -8.04 -3.33 -13.68
N PHE A 73 -7.68 -2.08 -13.37
CA PHE A 73 -8.25 -0.91 -14.05
C PHE A 73 -7.77 -0.76 -15.49
N ARG A 74 -6.50 -1.09 -15.76
CA ARG A 74 -5.96 -1.10 -17.13
C ARG A 74 -6.62 -2.16 -18.00
N ASP A 75 -6.95 -3.31 -17.42
CA ASP A 75 -7.61 -4.40 -18.15
C ASP A 75 -9.00 -4.01 -18.66
N ILE A 76 -9.74 -3.13 -17.94
CA ILE A 76 -11.04 -2.60 -18.42
C ILE A 76 -10.88 -1.92 -19.78
N VAL A 77 -9.85 -1.09 -19.93
CA VAL A 77 -9.61 -0.30 -21.15
C VAL A 77 -9.17 -1.19 -22.32
N MET A 78 -8.61 -2.36 -22.04
CA MET A 78 -8.05 -3.27 -23.04
C MET A 78 -9.03 -4.37 -23.49
N THR A 79 -10.14 -4.57 -22.76
CA THR A 79 -11.14 -5.60 -23.07
C THR A 79 -12.43 -4.98 -23.59
N GLU A 80 -12.75 -5.16 -24.86
CA GLU A 80 -14.02 -4.69 -25.44
C GLU A 80 -15.16 -5.68 -25.17
N GLY A 81 -16.39 -5.16 -25.07
CA GLY A 81 -17.59 -5.97 -25.02
C GLY A 81 -17.91 -6.58 -23.65
N HIS A 82 -17.19 -6.23 -22.57
CA HIS A 82 -17.35 -6.82 -21.22
C HIS A 82 -17.15 -5.82 -20.07
N ASP A 83 -17.36 -4.53 -20.32
CA ASP A 83 -16.91 -3.44 -19.45
C ASP A 83 -17.47 -3.47 -18.02
N ILE A 84 -18.73 -3.84 -17.84
CA ILE A 84 -19.33 -3.95 -16.50
C ILE A 84 -18.68 -5.09 -15.70
N ASP A 85 -18.39 -6.23 -16.35
CA ASP A 85 -17.75 -7.38 -15.68
C ASP A 85 -16.30 -7.05 -15.33
N SER A 86 -15.59 -6.38 -16.23
CA SER A 86 -14.23 -5.87 -15.99
C SER A 86 -14.21 -4.83 -14.87
N LEU A 87 -15.19 -3.91 -14.83
CA LEU A 87 -15.35 -2.93 -13.75
C LEU A 87 -15.60 -3.63 -12.41
N MET A 88 -16.49 -4.64 -12.37
CA MET A 88 -16.79 -5.36 -11.14
C MET A 88 -15.56 -6.09 -10.59
N LYS A 89 -14.73 -6.67 -11.46
CA LYS A 89 -13.45 -7.28 -11.08
C LYS A 89 -12.48 -6.23 -10.53
N ALA A 90 -12.36 -5.07 -11.16
CA ALA A 90 -11.51 -3.98 -10.68
C ALA A 90 -12.00 -3.43 -9.32
N LEU A 91 -13.30 -3.26 -9.14
CA LEU A 91 -13.90 -2.85 -7.87
C LEU A 91 -13.69 -3.89 -6.76
N LEU A 92 -13.68 -5.19 -7.09
CA LEU A 92 -13.34 -6.24 -6.14
C LEU A 92 -11.88 -6.14 -5.68
N GLU A 93 -10.94 -5.90 -6.59
CA GLU A 93 -9.54 -5.66 -6.25
C GLU A 93 -9.37 -4.36 -5.44
N PHE A 94 -10.13 -3.31 -5.78
CA PHE A 94 -10.16 -2.07 -5.02
C PHE A 94 -10.68 -2.29 -3.59
N LYS A 95 -11.76 -3.05 -3.41
CA LYS A 95 -12.27 -3.44 -2.10
C LYS A 95 -11.22 -4.21 -1.29
N ARG A 96 -10.50 -5.14 -1.91
CA ARG A 96 -9.42 -5.90 -1.27
C ARG A 96 -8.30 -4.97 -0.81
N LEU A 97 -7.87 -4.05 -1.66
CA LEU A 97 -6.89 -3.02 -1.32
C LEU A 97 -7.32 -2.22 -0.08
N PHE A 98 -8.54 -1.67 -0.05
CA PHE A 98 -9.01 -0.89 1.10
C PHE A 98 -9.18 -1.72 2.37
N THR A 99 -9.58 -2.99 2.24
CA THR A 99 -9.66 -3.91 3.39
C THR A 99 -8.28 -4.16 3.99
N LEU A 100 -7.26 -4.31 3.16
CA LEU A 100 -5.89 -4.50 3.61
C LEU A 100 -5.30 -3.21 4.20
N LEU A 101 -5.49 -2.07 3.53
CA LEU A 101 -5.02 -0.77 4.03
C LEU A 101 -5.67 -0.42 5.37
N SER A 102 -6.97 -0.67 5.54
CA SER A 102 -7.64 -0.44 6.82
C SER A 102 -7.09 -1.35 7.92
N GLY A 103 -6.86 -2.65 7.64
CA GLY A 103 -6.21 -3.55 8.59
C GLY A 103 -4.78 -3.11 8.95
N LEU A 104 -3.98 -2.75 7.96
CA LEU A 104 -2.62 -2.23 8.13
C LEU A 104 -2.60 -0.97 8.99
N LEU A 105 -3.52 -0.02 8.75
CA LEU A 105 -3.63 1.21 9.54
C LEU A 105 -3.96 0.93 11.01
N ILE A 106 -4.86 -0.02 11.29
CA ILE A 106 -5.17 -0.43 12.66
C ILE A 106 -3.93 -1.05 13.33
N ILE A 107 -3.23 -1.95 12.65
CA ILE A 107 -2.00 -2.57 13.18
C ILE A 107 -0.95 -1.51 13.48
N PHE A 108 -0.73 -0.58 12.56
CA PHE A 108 0.21 0.53 12.74
C PHE A 108 -0.17 1.40 13.94
N LEU A 109 -1.43 1.80 14.05
CA LEU A 109 -1.93 2.59 15.17
C LEU A 109 -1.67 1.89 16.51
N LEU A 110 -2.02 0.61 16.62
CA LEU A 110 -1.81 -0.17 17.84
C LEU A 110 -0.31 -0.29 18.17
N PHE A 111 0.52 -0.54 17.16
CA PHE A 111 1.96 -0.62 17.31
C PHE A 111 2.57 0.71 17.77
N THR A 112 2.15 1.84 17.19
CA THR A 112 2.59 3.18 17.60
C THR A 112 2.20 3.49 19.04
N ILE A 113 0.95 3.20 19.43
CA ILE A 113 0.48 3.39 20.81
C ILE A 113 1.32 2.54 21.77
N PHE A 114 1.57 1.27 21.44
CA PHE A 114 2.37 0.37 22.26
C PHE A 114 3.79 0.89 22.47
N ASN A 115 4.46 1.37 21.42
CA ASN A 115 5.80 1.95 21.54
C ASN A 115 5.80 3.21 22.41
N ILE A 116 4.82 4.11 22.23
CA ILE A 116 4.70 5.31 23.07
C ILE A 116 4.56 4.94 24.56
N VAL A 117 3.72 3.95 24.88
CA VAL A 117 3.51 3.50 26.27
C VAL A 117 4.80 2.91 26.84
N ILE A 118 5.47 2.00 26.11
CA ILE A 118 6.72 1.39 26.57
C ILE A 118 7.78 2.46 26.82
N GLN A 119 8.00 3.37 25.88
CA GLN A 119 9.01 4.42 26.03
C GLN A 119 8.69 5.32 27.24
N SER A 120 7.42 5.68 27.45
CA SER A 120 7.00 6.50 28.60
C SER A 120 7.29 5.82 29.94
N VAL A 121 7.02 4.51 30.05
CA VAL A 121 7.30 3.73 31.27
C VAL A 121 8.80 3.62 31.51
N LEU A 122 9.60 3.35 30.46
CA LEU A 122 11.05 3.26 30.56
C LEU A 122 11.67 4.59 31.03
N THR A 123 11.21 5.72 30.49
CA THR A 123 11.69 7.05 30.90
C THR A 123 11.37 7.37 32.36
N PHE A 124 10.24 6.89 32.90
CA PHE A 124 9.88 7.12 34.30
C PHE A 124 10.70 6.28 35.30
N MET A 125 11.29 5.17 34.86
CA MET A 125 12.07 4.26 35.72
C MET A 125 13.56 4.61 35.81
N GLN A 126 14.05 5.57 35.02
CA GLN A 126 15.43 6.07 35.06
C GLN A 126 15.56 7.29 35.96
#